data_AF-A0A9W8CXF4-F1
#
_entry.id   AF-A0A9W8CXF4-F1
#
_cell.length_a   1.000
_cell.length_b   1.000
_cell.length_c   1.000
_cell.angle_alpha   90.00
_cell.angle_beta   90.00
_cell.angle_gamma   90.00
#
_symmetry.space_group_name_H-M   'P 1'
#
loop_
_entity.id
_entity.type
_entity.pdbx_description
1 polymer ?
#
loop_
_entity_poly.entity_id
_entity_poly.type
_entity_poly.pdbx_seq_one_letter_code
_entity_poly.pdbx_strand_id
1 'polypeptide(L)'
;PETKLLDYPIHQHRLLPLVAQTFAMTFAAREMMASYKELMGELSNLGDAKGAAIADAIKNLKETHATSAGLKAFCTWMCLNIIDQSRQSLGGHGYSAYTGLSQAYSDFAVHCTWEGDNTILMLQCGRYLVATALEARDGGQPLPSNLAYLEAALAQGTAAAAAKPRTSNGAAADVGALDTLKAAWSSVAANAILGAVRDFEAGLAKGLSKDSAYEFSSAARLHAARMHTYTYLLHRFAAQVEQSPAALRPILSLLARLFGAHSAVQYSGEFLQAGFYTGAQVDALKALVNSACAEVRADAVPLTDAFGYSDYIINSPLGRFDGNVYEKYFELVTGLNPPKPTPYFDSLIRPLLERTSDFDAGPELEFDQDA
;
A
#
# COMPACT_ATOMS: atom_id res chain seq x y z
N PRO A 1 33.77 3.73 -14.71
CA PRO A 1 32.63 2.78 -14.73
C PRO A 1 31.35 3.57 -14.49
N GLU A 2 30.24 3.18 -15.12
CA GLU A 2 28.95 3.82 -14.87
C GLU A 2 28.43 3.45 -13.47
N THR A 3 27.76 4.40 -12.82
CA THR A 3 27.20 4.22 -11.46
C THR A 3 26.03 3.25 -11.50
N LYS A 4 25.97 2.30 -10.55
CA LYS A 4 24.83 1.37 -10.44
C LYS A 4 23.57 2.16 -10.11
N LEU A 5 22.44 1.81 -10.71
CA LEU A 5 21.20 2.57 -10.52
C LEU A 5 20.79 2.70 -9.06
N LEU A 6 20.95 1.61 -8.28
CA LEU A 6 20.60 1.57 -6.86
C LEU A 6 21.54 2.43 -5.97
N ASP A 7 22.62 3.01 -6.52
CA ASP A 7 23.47 3.97 -5.81
C ASP A 7 22.92 5.41 -5.93
N TYR A 8 22.02 5.69 -6.88
CA TYR A 8 21.36 6.98 -6.95
C TYR A 8 20.29 7.09 -5.86
N PRO A 9 20.32 8.15 -5.02
CA PRO A 9 19.32 8.33 -3.96
C PRO A 9 17.89 8.30 -4.50
N ILE A 10 17.62 8.92 -5.64
CA ILE A 10 16.28 8.91 -6.22
C ILE A 10 15.79 7.50 -6.58
N HIS A 11 16.69 6.59 -6.97
CA HIS A 11 16.33 5.20 -7.26
C HIS A 11 16.05 4.41 -5.97
N GLN A 12 16.82 4.70 -4.90
CA GLN A 12 16.56 4.16 -3.57
C GLN A 12 15.20 4.61 -3.03
N HIS A 13 14.84 5.89 -3.19
CA HIS A 13 13.54 6.44 -2.81
C HIS A 13 12.36 5.76 -3.53
N ARG A 14 12.57 5.27 -4.75
CA ARG A 14 11.52 4.58 -5.51
C ARG A 14 11.26 3.17 -5.02
N LEU A 15 12.28 2.47 -4.51
CA LEU A 15 12.21 1.02 -4.24
C LEU A 15 12.30 0.66 -2.76
N LEU A 16 13.19 1.28 -1.98
CA LEU A 16 13.44 0.87 -0.60
C LEU A 16 12.26 1.13 0.35
N PRO A 17 11.49 2.23 0.21
CA PRO A 17 10.23 2.36 0.94
C PRO A 17 9.22 1.26 0.59
N LEU A 18 9.21 0.78 -0.66
CA LEU A 18 8.35 -0.31 -1.10
C LEU A 18 8.77 -1.65 -0.47
N VAL A 19 10.08 -1.89 -0.29
CA VAL A 19 10.58 -3.04 0.48
C VAL A 19 10.08 -2.96 1.92
N ALA A 20 10.24 -1.82 2.59
CA ALA A 20 9.74 -1.62 3.95
C ALA A 20 8.21 -1.85 4.06
N GLN A 21 7.46 -1.41 3.06
CA GLN A 21 6.03 -1.63 2.93
C GLN A 21 5.67 -3.12 2.76
N THR A 22 6.41 -3.89 1.96
CA THR A 22 6.21 -5.35 1.83
C THR A 22 6.40 -6.08 3.17
N PHE A 23 7.39 -5.67 3.97
CA PHE A 23 7.59 -6.21 5.33
C PHE A 23 6.41 -5.86 6.25
N ALA A 24 5.96 -4.60 6.25
CA ALA A 24 4.80 -4.17 7.02
C ALA A 24 3.54 -4.99 6.68
N MET A 25 3.27 -5.19 5.38
CA MET A 25 2.16 -6.00 4.88
C MET A 25 2.28 -7.46 5.32
N THR A 26 3.48 -8.04 5.27
CA THR A 26 3.72 -9.43 5.66
C THR A 26 3.47 -9.66 7.15
N PHE A 27 3.94 -8.75 8.01
CA PHE A 27 3.72 -8.88 9.45
C PHE A 27 2.26 -8.68 9.85
N ALA A 28 1.57 -7.71 9.24
CA ALA A 28 0.14 -7.55 9.45
C ALA A 28 -0.68 -8.75 8.93
N ALA A 29 -0.29 -9.36 7.80
CA ALA A 29 -0.95 -10.55 7.29
C ALA A 29 -0.78 -11.76 8.22
N ARG A 30 0.42 -11.94 8.81
CA ARG A 30 0.69 -13.00 9.79
C ARG A 30 -0.17 -12.84 11.05
N GLU A 31 -0.25 -11.61 11.58
CA GLU A 31 -1.11 -11.32 12.73
C GLU A 31 -2.58 -11.60 12.39
N MET A 32 -3.08 -11.06 11.28
CA MET A 32 -4.47 -11.25 10.87
C MET A 32 -4.82 -12.74 10.70
N MET A 33 -3.90 -13.54 10.14
CA MET A 33 -4.08 -14.99 10.05
C MET A 33 -4.08 -15.68 11.41
N ALA A 34 -3.28 -15.22 12.38
CA ALA A 34 -3.31 -15.75 13.74
C ALA A 34 -4.63 -15.43 14.43
N SER A 35 -5.05 -14.16 14.44
CA SER A 35 -6.33 -13.73 15.01
C SER A 35 -7.53 -14.42 14.36
N TYR A 36 -7.51 -14.64 13.04
CA TYR A 36 -8.57 -15.38 12.35
C TYR A 36 -8.64 -16.84 12.79
N LYS A 37 -7.49 -17.51 12.97
CA LYS A 37 -7.46 -18.91 13.45
C LYS A 37 -7.97 -19.02 14.88
N GLU A 38 -7.58 -18.10 15.75
CA GLU A 38 -8.07 -18.02 17.14
C GLU A 38 -9.59 -17.85 17.16
N LEU A 39 -10.11 -16.86 16.43
CA LEU A 39 -11.54 -16.60 16.32
C LEU A 39 -12.32 -17.81 15.78
N MET A 40 -11.83 -18.47 14.73
CA MET A 40 -12.48 -19.67 14.19
C MET A 40 -12.44 -20.85 15.19
N GLY A 41 -11.37 -20.96 15.97
CA GLY A 41 -11.28 -21.91 17.08
C GLY A 41 -12.34 -21.63 18.15
N GLU A 42 -12.45 -20.39 18.60
CA GLU A 42 -13.48 -19.94 19.55
C GLU A 42 -14.89 -20.25 19.04
N LEU A 43 -15.20 -19.88 17.79
CA LEU A 43 -16.48 -20.14 17.13
C LEU A 43 -16.81 -21.63 17.02
N SER A 44 -15.82 -22.48 16.72
CA SER A 44 -16.03 -23.93 16.65
C SER A 44 -16.33 -24.56 18.02
N ASN A 45 -15.80 -23.97 19.10
CA ASN A 45 -15.99 -24.43 20.46
C ASN A 45 -17.28 -23.90 21.10
N LEU A 46 -17.96 -22.94 20.46
CA LEU A 46 -19.17 -22.32 20.98
C LEU A 46 -20.40 -23.25 20.97
N GLY A 47 -20.48 -24.28 20.11
CA GLY A 47 -21.60 -25.24 20.11
C GLY A 47 -22.99 -24.58 20.21
N ASP A 48 -23.82 -25.04 21.15
CA ASP A 48 -25.13 -24.44 21.50
C ASP A 48 -25.06 -23.34 22.58
N ALA A 49 -23.88 -22.78 22.86
CA ALA A 49 -23.70 -21.77 23.91
C ALA A 49 -24.67 -20.60 23.71
N LYS A 50 -25.10 -19.99 24.81
CA LYS A 50 -25.99 -18.81 24.81
C LYS A 50 -25.47 -17.77 25.80
N GLY A 51 -25.82 -16.51 25.59
CA GLY A 51 -25.44 -15.42 26.50
C GLY A 51 -24.12 -14.74 26.13
N ALA A 52 -23.34 -14.32 27.13
CA ALA A 52 -22.20 -13.41 26.97
C ALA A 52 -21.11 -13.93 26.01
N ALA A 53 -20.84 -15.25 26.02
CA ALA A 53 -19.81 -15.85 25.17
C ALA A 53 -20.09 -15.70 23.65
N ILE A 54 -21.36 -15.75 23.23
CA ILE A 54 -21.72 -15.47 21.83
C ILE A 54 -21.55 -13.99 21.50
N ALA A 55 -21.90 -13.10 22.43
CA ALA A 55 -21.83 -11.66 22.21
C ALA A 55 -20.37 -11.20 21.99
N ASP A 56 -19.44 -11.72 22.79
CA ASP A 56 -18.01 -11.43 22.66
C ASP A 56 -17.43 -12.00 21.35
N ALA A 57 -17.80 -13.23 20.97
CA ALA A 57 -17.36 -13.81 19.71
C ALA A 57 -17.89 -13.04 18.48
N ILE A 58 -19.15 -12.57 18.52
CA ILE A 58 -19.71 -11.70 17.47
C ILE A 58 -18.99 -10.35 17.43
N LYS A 59 -18.57 -9.80 18.57
CA LYS A 59 -17.80 -8.56 18.64
C LYS A 59 -16.42 -8.74 17.97
N ASN A 60 -15.69 -9.77 18.36
CA ASN A 60 -14.39 -10.10 17.77
C ASN A 60 -14.49 -10.37 16.27
N LEU A 61 -15.59 -11.02 15.83
CA LEU A 61 -15.87 -11.24 14.41
C LEU A 61 -16.09 -9.92 13.65
N LYS A 62 -16.85 -8.97 14.20
CA LYS A 62 -17.06 -7.65 13.59
C LYS A 62 -15.76 -6.86 13.46
N GLU A 63 -14.92 -6.85 14.50
CA GLU A 63 -13.61 -6.20 14.49
C GLU A 63 -12.67 -6.83 13.45
N THR A 64 -12.59 -8.16 13.44
CA THR A 64 -11.77 -8.92 12.49
C THR A 64 -12.23 -8.66 11.06
N HIS A 65 -13.54 -8.65 10.82
CA HIS A 65 -14.11 -8.35 9.50
C HIS A 65 -13.78 -6.91 9.06
N ALA A 66 -13.96 -5.92 9.92
CA ALA A 66 -13.67 -4.52 9.56
C ALA A 66 -12.18 -4.28 9.30
N THR A 67 -11.30 -4.87 10.11
CA THR A 67 -9.84 -4.77 9.96
C THR A 67 -9.38 -5.49 8.70
N SER A 68 -9.89 -6.70 8.44
CA SER A 68 -9.55 -7.47 7.23
C SER A 68 -10.06 -6.79 5.95
N ALA A 69 -11.24 -6.19 5.95
CA ALA A 69 -11.75 -5.39 4.83
C ALA A 69 -10.80 -4.21 4.49
N GLY A 70 -10.39 -3.46 5.51
CA GLY A 70 -9.45 -2.35 5.35
C GLY A 70 -8.07 -2.80 4.85
N LEU A 71 -7.52 -3.89 5.43
CA LEU A 71 -6.24 -4.45 5.00
C LEU A 71 -6.30 -5.02 3.58
N LYS A 72 -7.35 -5.77 3.23
CA LYS A 72 -7.52 -6.33 1.86
C LYS A 72 -7.48 -5.20 0.84
N ALA A 73 -8.31 -4.18 1.02
CA ALA A 73 -8.39 -3.07 0.08
C ALA A 73 -7.06 -2.32 -0.04
N PHE A 74 -6.45 -2.02 1.09
CA PHE A 74 -5.26 -1.22 1.14
C PHE A 74 -4.00 -1.97 0.64
N CYS A 75 -3.78 -3.18 1.14
CA CYS A 75 -2.64 -4.03 0.76
C CYS A 75 -2.68 -4.43 -0.72
N THR A 76 -3.87 -4.59 -1.33
CA THR A 76 -3.97 -4.90 -2.77
C THR A 76 -3.64 -3.68 -3.63
N TRP A 77 -4.13 -2.48 -3.30
CA TRP A 77 -3.68 -1.26 -3.99
C TRP A 77 -2.17 -1.03 -3.86
N MET A 78 -1.63 -1.27 -2.66
CA MET A 78 -0.20 -1.20 -2.39
C MET A 78 0.59 -2.18 -3.24
N CYS A 79 0.20 -3.45 -3.29
CA CYS A 79 0.87 -4.47 -4.09
C CYS A 79 0.86 -4.12 -5.58
N LEU A 80 -0.27 -3.65 -6.11
CA LEU A 80 -0.37 -3.23 -7.51
C LEU A 80 0.58 -2.06 -7.82
N ASN A 81 0.71 -1.10 -6.91
CA ASN A 81 1.69 -0.02 -7.00
C ASN A 81 3.14 -0.55 -6.95
N ILE A 82 3.43 -1.51 -6.07
CA ILE A 82 4.77 -2.13 -5.95
C ILE A 82 5.17 -2.79 -7.27
N ILE A 83 4.27 -3.56 -7.89
CA ILE A 83 4.53 -4.22 -9.18
C ILE A 83 4.85 -3.18 -10.25
N ASP A 84 4.04 -2.13 -10.37
CA ASP A 84 4.22 -1.12 -11.41
C ASP A 84 5.47 -0.24 -11.18
N GLN A 85 5.75 0.15 -9.94
CA GLN A 85 6.99 0.89 -9.63
C GLN A 85 8.24 0.04 -9.86
N SER A 86 8.20 -1.24 -9.51
CA SER A 86 9.28 -2.19 -9.81
C SER A 86 9.49 -2.31 -11.32
N ARG A 87 8.40 -2.46 -12.09
CA ARG A 87 8.44 -2.51 -13.57
C ARG A 87 9.09 -1.27 -14.16
N GLN A 88 8.67 -0.09 -13.74
CA GLN A 88 9.22 1.18 -14.22
C GLN A 88 10.68 1.42 -13.80
N SER A 89 11.13 0.81 -12.69
CA SER A 89 12.52 0.93 -12.23
C SER A 89 13.52 0.20 -13.14
N LEU A 90 13.05 -0.82 -13.87
CA LEU A 90 13.85 -1.63 -14.80
C LEU A 90 13.94 -1.02 -16.23
N GLY A 91 13.40 0.18 -16.44
CA GLY A 91 13.41 0.87 -17.72
C GLY A 91 12.76 0.04 -18.84
N GLY A 92 13.37 0.06 -20.04
CA GLY A 92 12.85 -0.68 -21.19
C GLY A 92 12.79 -2.19 -20.99
N HIS A 93 13.72 -2.78 -20.22
CA HIS A 93 13.70 -4.21 -19.94
C HIS A 93 12.49 -4.61 -19.09
N GLY A 94 12.03 -3.74 -18.18
CA GLY A 94 10.80 -3.97 -17.42
C GLY A 94 9.52 -4.09 -18.28
N TYR A 95 9.55 -3.66 -19.54
CA TYR A 95 8.43 -3.86 -20.47
C TYR A 95 8.42 -5.25 -21.11
N SER A 96 9.56 -5.95 -21.12
CA SER A 96 9.63 -7.28 -21.71
C SER A 96 8.76 -8.27 -20.94
N ALA A 97 7.94 -9.02 -21.67
CA ALA A 97 7.07 -10.06 -21.10
C ALA A 97 7.85 -11.10 -20.29
N TYR A 98 9.12 -11.36 -20.64
CA TYR A 98 9.99 -12.29 -19.93
C TYR A 98 10.37 -11.83 -18.51
N THR A 99 10.16 -10.57 -18.16
CA THR A 99 10.36 -10.10 -16.78
C THR A 99 9.22 -10.49 -15.84
N GLY A 100 8.08 -10.91 -16.39
CA GLY A 100 6.88 -11.28 -15.65
C GLY A 100 6.08 -10.11 -15.05
N LEU A 101 6.62 -8.90 -14.95
CA LEU A 101 5.99 -7.81 -14.20
C LEU A 101 4.71 -7.26 -14.83
N SER A 102 4.65 -7.12 -16.16
CA SER A 102 3.43 -6.67 -16.86
C SER A 102 2.30 -7.70 -16.75
N GLN A 103 2.64 -8.98 -16.83
CA GLN A 103 1.68 -10.08 -16.64
C GLN A 103 1.23 -10.13 -15.17
N ALA A 104 2.17 -10.06 -14.22
CA ALA A 104 1.87 -10.02 -12.80
C ALA A 104 0.96 -8.84 -12.43
N TYR A 105 1.16 -7.66 -13.00
CA TYR A 105 0.26 -6.52 -12.80
C TYR A 105 -1.15 -6.84 -13.29
N SER A 106 -1.27 -7.39 -14.50
CA SER A 106 -2.55 -7.70 -15.13
C SER A 106 -3.32 -8.77 -14.35
N ASP A 107 -2.62 -9.82 -13.90
CA ASP A 107 -3.19 -10.92 -13.13
C ASP A 107 -3.52 -10.47 -11.69
N PHE A 108 -2.70 -9.62 -11.09
CA PHE A 108 -2.92 -9.15 -9.72
C PHE A 108 -4.04 -8.11 -9.62
N ALA A 109 -4.28 -7.31 -10.66
CA ALA A 109 -5.24 -6.19 -10.63
C ALA A 109 -6.66 -6.63 -10.21
N VAL A 110 -7.07 -7.87 -10.51
CA VAL A 110 -8.38 -8.41 -10.12
C VAL A 110 -8.58 -8.43 -8.60
N HIS A 111 -7.51 -8.54 -7.80
CA HIS A 111 -7.57 -8.53 -6.34
C HIS A 111 -8.06 -7.19 -5.76
N CYS A 112 -8.02 -6.11 -6.54
CA CYS A 112 -8.62 -4.83 -6.13
C CYS A 112 -10.15 -4.78 -6.32
N THR A 113 -10.73 -5.80 -6.97
CA THR A 113 -12.12 -5.79 -7.45
C THR A 113 -12.92 -6.96 -6.90
N TRP A 114 -12.40 -8.20 -7.01
CA TRP A 114 -13.10 -9.37 -6.49
C TRP A 114 -13.02 -9.43 -4.96
N GLU A 115 -13.82 -10.31 -4.33
CA GLU A 115 -13.88 -10.44 -2.86
C GLU A 115 -14.22 -9.12 -2.14
N GLY A 116 -14.95 -8.25 -2.84
CA GLY A 116 -15.30 -6.90 -2.42
C GLY A 116 -14.46 -5.83 -3.11
N ASP A 117 -15.13 -4.91 -3.80
CA ASP A 117 -14.50 -3.72 -4.35
C ASP A 117 -13.77 -2.97 -3.23
N ASN A 118 -12.53 -2.57 -3.49
CA ASN A 118 -11.68 -1.95 -2.48
C ASN A 118 -12.27 -0.67 -1.88
N THR A 119 -12.97 0.15 -2.68
CA THR A 119 -13.63 1.37 -2.20
C THR A 119 -14.77 1.01 -1.25
N ILE A 120 -15.60 0.03 -1.64
CA ILE A 120 -16.71 -0.45 -0.81
C ILE A 120 -16.21 -1.07 0.50
N LEU A 121 -15.15 -1.88 0.47
CA LEU A 121 -14.54 -2.46 1.67
C LEU A 121 -13.98 -1.37 2.61
N MET A 122 -13.35 -0.32 2.07
CA MET A 122 -12.90 0.82 2.86
C MET A 122 -14.07 1.59 3.48
N LEU A 123 -15.19 1.72 2.77
CA LEU A 123 -16.40 2.34 3.31
C LEU A 123 -17.04 1.48 4.43
N GLN A 124 -16.97 0.16 4.34
CA GLN A 124 -17.40 -0.76 5.41
C GLN A 124 -16.52 -0.61 6.65
N CYS A 125 -15.19 -0.60 6.47
CA CYS A 125 -14.24 -0.33 7.54
C CYS A 125 -14.52 1.05 8.18
N GLY A 126 -14.68 2.11 7.37
CA GLY A 126 -14.99 3.45 7.86
C GLY A 126 -16.32 3.54 8.60
N ARG A 127 -17.35 2.80 8.16
CA ARG A 127 -18.63 2.70 8.89
C ARG A 127 -18.44 2.06 10.27
N TYR A 128 -17.67 0.99 10.35
CA TYR A 128 -17.33 0.35 11.63
C TYR A 128 -16.60 1.33 12.55
N LEU A 129 -15.58 2.04 12.05
CA LEU A 129 -14.82 3.03 12.84
C LEU A 129 -15.72 4.13 13.42
N VAL A 130 -16.62 4.71 12.61
CA VAL A 130 -17.57 5.74 13.07
C VAL A 130 -18.53 5.17 14.09
N ALA A 131 -19.12 3.99 13.84
CA ALA A 131 -20.07 3.38 14.76
C ALA A 131 -19.43 3.05 16.12
N THR A 132 -18.23 2.48 16.11
CA THR A 132 -17.49 2.14 17.33
C THR A 132 -17.03 3.38 18.11
N ALA A 133 -16.62 4.44 17.41
CA ALA A 133 -16.28 5.71 18.06
C ALA A 133 -17.50 6.35 18.74
N LEU A 134 -18.66 6.35 18.08
CA LEU A 134 -19.92 6.85 18.67
C LEU A 134 -20.34 6.02 19.89
N GLU A 135 -20.34 4.69 19.76
CA GLU A 135 -20.71 3.79 20.86
C GLU A 135 -19.82 3.98 22.09
N ALA A 136 -18.50 4.10 21.90
CA ALA A 136 -17.56 4.35 22.99
C ALA A 136 -17.74 5.74 23.62
N ARG A 137 -18.00 6.77 22.81
CA ARG A 137 -18.24 8.13 23.30
C ARG A 137 -19.50 8.24 24.15
N ASP A 138 -20.55 7.52 23.76
CA ASP A 138 -21.87 7.60 24.38
C ASP A 138 -22.00 6.68 25.61
N GLY A 139 -20.86 6.20 26.15
CA GLY A 139 -20.81 5.36 27.35
C GLY A 139 -21.23 3.91 27.12
N GLY A 140 -21.20 3.46 25.86
CA GLY A 140 -21.48 2.08 25.47
C GLY A 140 -20.29 1.15 25.74
N GLN A 141 -19.93 0.35 24.74
CA GLN A 141 -18.89 -0.66 24.87
C GLN A 141 -17.47 -0.05 24.87
N PRO A 142 -16.51 -0.66 25.58
CA PRO A 142 -15.11 -0.24 25.51
C PRO A 142 -14.56 -0.50 24.12
N LEU A 143 -13.63 0.38 23.72
CA LEU A 143 -12.93 0.29 22.45
C LEU A 143 -12.13 -1.01 22.36
N PRO A 144 -12.08 -1.62 21.16
CA PRO A 144 -11.18 -2.74 20.92
C PRO A 144 -9.71 -2.31 20.94
N SER A 145 -8.81 -3.27 21.14
CA SER A 145 -7.37 -3.00 21.31
C SER A 145 -6.75 -2.27 20.12
N ASN A 146 -7.18 -2.58 18.90
CA ASN A 146 -6.74 -1.92 17.67
C ASN A 146 -7.22 -0.46 17.54
N LEU A 147 -8.17 -0.03 18.36
CA LEU A 147 -8.69 1.33 18.44
C LEU A 147 -8.44 2.00 19.79
N ALA A 148 -7.65 1.40 20.69
CA ALA A 148 -7.33 1.95 22.00
C ALA A 148 -6.75 3.38 21.92
N TYR A 149 -6.08 3.72 20.81
CA TYR A 149 -5.58 5.07 20.57
C TYR A 149 -6.68 6.15 20.47
N LEU A 150 -7.94 5.77 20.27
CA LEU A 150 -9.08 6.69 20.24
C LEU A 150 -9.53 7.13 21.63
N GLU A 151 -9.24 6.37 22.70
CA GLU A 151 -9.75 6.63 24.05
C GLU A 151 -9.43 8.06 24.52
N ALA A 152 -8.16 8.46 24.40
CA ALA A 152 -7.69 9.78 24.81
C ALA A 152 -8.32 10.90 23.96
N ALA A 153 -8.60 10.64 22.68
CA ALA A 153 -9.20 11.62 21.78
C ALA A 153 -10.71 11.78 22.04
N LEU A 154 -11.42 10.68 22.32
CA LEU A 154 -12.85 10.70 22.65
C LEU A 154 -13.10 11.41 23.98
N ALA A 155 -12.28 11.16 25.00
CA ALA A 155 -12.41 11.77 26.31
C ALA A 155 -12.31 13.32 26.28
N GLN A 156 -11.58 13.86 25.30
CA GLN A 156 -11.34 15.31 25.17
C GLN A 156 -12.34 16.01 24.24
N GLY A 157 -13.26 15.27 23.59
CA GLY A 157 -14.30 15.80 22.69
C GLY A 157 -13.79 16.50 21.42
N THR A 158 -12.47 16.57 21.25
CA THR A 158 -11.75 17.08 20.08
C THR A 158 -10.55 16.16 19.87
N ALA A 159 -10.04 16.09 18.65
CA ALA A 159 -8.71 15.55 18.43
C ALA A 159 -7.73 16.50 19.14
N ALA A 160 -7.53 16.27 20.44
CA ALA A 160 -6.51 16.95 21.18
C ALA A 160 -5.21 16.76 20.41
N ALA A 161 -4.41 17.82 20.32
CA ALA A 161 -3.01 17.65 19.94
C ALA A 161 -2.47 16.58 20.89
N ALA A 162 -2.36 15.33 20.41
CA ALA A 162 -1.93 14.21 21.22
C ALA A 162 -0.66 14.69 21.91
N ALA A 163 -0.61 14.60 23.24
CA ALA A 163 0.47 15.18 24.03
C ALA A 163 1.78 14.84 23.33
N LYS A 164 2.43 15.87 22.76
CA LYS A 164 3.61 15.68 21.89
C LYS A 164 4.55 14.73 22.61
N PRO A 165 4.97 13.60 22.01
CA PRO A 165 5.84 12.67 22.70
C PRO A 165 7.02 13.43 23.29
N ARG A 166 7.09 13.46 24.62
CA ARG A 166 8.24 13.97 25.35
C ARG A 166 9.10 12.76 25.67
N THR A 167 10.41 12.87 25.45
CA THR A 167 11.34 11.86 25.98
C THR A 167 11.17 11.75 27.51
N SER A 168 11.60 10.63 28.09
CA SER A 168 11.66 10.44 29.55
C SER A 168 12.38 11.57 30.31
N ASN A 169 13.15 12.38 29.58
CA ASN A 169 13.99 13.45 30.11
C ASN A 169 13.40 14.85 29.84
N GLY A 170 12.17 14.96 29.32
CA GLY A 170 11.49 16.23 29.07
C GLY A 170 11.90 16.97 27.78
N ALA A 171 12.90 16.47 27.04
CA ALA A 171 13.25 16.98 25.70
C ALA A 171 12.23 16.53 24.64
N ALA A 172 12.07 17.30 23.56
CA ALA A 172 11.26 16.92 22.42
C ALA A 172 11.74 15.55 21.89
N ALA A 173 10.83 14.58 21.75
CA ALA A 173 11.19 13.27 21.19
C ALA A 173 11.72 13.42 19.77
N ASP A 174 12.68 12.57 19.39
CA ASP A 174 13.11 12.42 18.02
C ASP A 174 11.86 12.15 17.16
N VAL A 175 11.62 13.03 16.19
CA VAL A 175 10.48 12.98 15.26
C VAL A 175 10.47 11.68 14.45
N GLY A 176 11.64 11.09 14.26
CA GLY A 176 11.86 9.86 13.53
C GLY A 176 11.88 8.60 14.38
N ALA A 177 11.78 8.70 15.71
CA ALA A 177 11.76 7.54 16.58
C ALA A 177 10.48 6.72 16.33
N LEU A 178 10.60 5.39 16.42
CA LEU A 178 9.48 4.49 16.09
C LEU A 178 8.25 4.75 16.98
N ASP A 179 8.45 5.00 18.26
CA ASP A 179 7.35 5.34 19.18
C ASP A 179 6.71 6.71 18.87
N THR A 180 7.52 7.70 18.47
CA THR A 180 6.99 8.99 18.00
C THR A 180 6.16 8.82 16.74
N LEU A 181 6.62 8.01 15.79
CA LEU A 181 5.87 7.69 14.56
C LEU A 181 4.57 6.94 14.86
N LYS A 182 4.57 5.96 15.77
CA LYS A 182 3.35 5.25 16.22
C LYS A 182 2.34 6.23 16.80
N ALA A 183 2.78 7.12 17.68
CA ALA A 183 1.92 8.13 18.29
C ALA A 183 1.39 9.14 17.25
N ALA A 184 2.23 9.55 16.30
CA ALA A 184 1.86 10.47 15.22
C ALA A 184 0.74 9.87 14.36
N TRP A 185 0.92 8.63 13.90
CA TRP A 185 -0.07 7.93 13.09
C TRP A 185 -1.37 7.68 13.86
N SER A 186 -1.28 7.28 15.14
CA SER A 186 -2.44 7.18 16.02
C SER A 186 -3.22 8.49 16.15
N SER A 187 -2.51 9.63 16.30
CA SER A 187 -3.13 10.95 16.37
C SER A 187 -3.85 11.32 15.06
N VAL A 188 -3.22 11.02 13.92
CA VAL A 188 -3.81 11.28 12.59
C VAL A 188 -5.04 10.40 12.36
N ALA A 189 -4.96 9.11 12.66
CA ALA A 189 -6.10 8.20 12.54
C ALA A 189 -7.26 8.63 13.46
N ALA A 190 -6.97 9.02 14.70
CA ALA A 190 -7.98 9.53 15.62
C ALA A 190 -8.67 10.79 15.07
N ASN A 191 -7.90 11.76 14.60
CA ASN A 191 -8.45 12.99 14.01
C ASN A 191 -9.32 12.70 12.78
N ALA A 192 -8.87 11.80 11.89
CA ALA A 192 -9.62 11.41 10.71
C ALA A 192 -10.95 10.71 11.08
N ILE A 193 -10.94 9.82 12.06
CA ILE A 193 -12.16 9.13 12.54
C ILE A 193 -13.13 10.13 13.18
N LEU A 194 -12.65 11.02 14.06
CA LEU A 194 -13.48 12.07 14.65
C LEU A 194 -14.00 13.08 13.61
N GLY A 195 -13.24 13.34 12.54
CA GLY A 195 -13.72 14.07 11.37
C GLY A 195 -14.91 13.38 10.71
N ALA A 196 -14.78 12.08 10.43
CA ALA A 196 -15.87 11.29 9.84
C ALA A 196 -17.11 11.20 10.75
N VAL A 197 -16.93 11.12 12.08
CA VAL A 197 -18.02 11.18 13.06
C VAL A 197 -18.75 12.51 12.97
N ARG A 198 -18.03 13.65 12.95
CA ARG A 198 -18.64 14.99 12.82
C ARG A 198 -19.43 15.14 11.53
N ASP A 199 -18.90 14.67 10.41
CA ASP A 199 -19.60 14.72 9.12
C ASP A 199 -20.86 13.85 9.13
N PHE A 200 -20.79 12.66 9.74
CA PHE A 200 -21.94 11.78 9.91
C PHE A 200 -23.04 12.44 10.76
N GLU A 201 -22.68 13.03 11.90
CA GLU A 201 -23.62 13.75 12.77
C GLU A 201 -24.20 15.00 12.10
N ALA A 202 -23.41 15.73 11.31
CA ALA A 202 -23.89 16.84 10.50
C ALA A 202 -24.92 16.38 9.45
N GLY A 203 -24.77 15.18 8.90
CA GLY A 203 -25.77 14.55 8.04
C GLY A 203 -27.08 14.29 8.78
N LEU A 204 -27.02 13.72 9.98
CA LEU A 204 -28.20 13.49 10.82
C LEU A 204 -28.89 14.80 11.21
N ALA A 205 -28.12 15.84 11.57
CA ALA A 205 -28.64 17.16 11.92
C ALA A 205 -29.39 17.84 10.75
N LYS A 206 -29.08 17.47 9.50
CA LYS A 206 -29.81 17.90 8.30
C LYS A 206 -31.09 17.11 8.04
N GLY A 207 -31.48 16.19 8.92
CA GLY A 207 -32.66 15.35 8.78
C GLY A 207 -32.47 14.14 7.85
N LEU A 208 -31.22 13.79 7.50
CA LEU A 208 -30.95 12.58 6.72
C LEU A 208 -31.19 11.32 7.56
N SER A 209 -31.60 10.23 6.90
CA SER A 209 -31.61 8.90 7.51
C SER A 209 -30.19 8.47 7.90
N LYS A 210 -30.06 7.46 8.77
CA LYS A 210 -28.76 6.92 9.18
C LYS A 210 -27.91 6.48 7.98
N ASP A 211 -28.53 5.79 7.01
CA ASP A 211 -27.82 5.33 5.81
C ASP A 211 -27.41 6.49 4.92
N SER A 212 -28.31 7.47 4.72
CA SER A 212 -27.99 8.69 3.96
C SER A 212 -26.92 9.55 4.64
N ALA A 213 -26.84 9.57 5.98
CA ALA A 213 -25.78 10.23 6.73
C ALA A 213 -24.43 9.51 6.59
N TYR A 214 -24.43 8.18 6.50
CA TYR A 214 -23.23 7.45 6.11
C TYR A 214 -22.79 7.84 4.70
N GLU A 215 -23.69 7.85 3.71
CA GLU A 215 -23.32 8.26 2.35
C GLU A 215 -22.81 9.71 2.29
N PHE A 216 -23.43 10.62 3.03
CA PHE A 216 -22.99 12.01 3.17
C PHE A 216 -21.54 12.12 3.71
N SER A 217 -21.15 11.24 4.63
CA SER A 217 -19.79 11.18 5.21
C SER A 217 -18.83 10.22 4.49
N SER A 218 -19.19 9.71 3.30
CA SER A 218 -18.42 8.67 2.59
C SER A 218 -16.96 9.02 2.34
N ALA A 219 -16.67 10.24 1.89
CA ALA A 219 -15.30 10.69 1.64
C ALA A 219 -14.45 10.69 2.93
N ALA A 220 -15.00 11.25 4.02
CA ALA A 220 -14.33 11.28 5.32
C ALA A 220 -14.15 9.87 5.90
N ARG A 221 -15.14 8.99 5.74
CA ARG A 221 -15.06 7.57 6.17
C ARG A 221 -13.97 6.81 5.44
N LEU A 222 -13.86 6.99 4.12
CA LEU A 222 -12.81 6.35 3.32
C LEU A 222 -11.43 6.85 3.74
N HIS A 223 -11.28 8.15 3.98
CA HIS A 223 -10.04 8.73 4.50
C HIS A 223 -9.69 8.19 5.90
N ALA A 224 -10.66 8.13 6.82
CA ALA A 224 -10.49 7.57 8.16
C ALA A 224 -10.05 6.10 8.12
N ALA A 225 -10.68 5.28 7.27
CA ALA A 225 -10.28 3.89 7.06
C ALA A 225 -8.82 3.79 6.58
N ARG A 226 -8.40 4.66 5.66
CA ARG A 226 -7.00 4.68 5.18
C ARG A 226 -6.01 5.02 6.28
N MET A 227 -6.26 6.08 7.06
CA MET A 227 -5.37 6.48 8.14
C MET A 227 -5.30 5.42 9.25
N HIS A 228 -6.43 4.78 9.56
CA HIS A 228 -6.50 3.64 10.47
C HIS A 228 -5.64 2.46 9.96
N THR A 229 -5.78 2.07 8.70
CA THR A 229 -5.01 0.95 8.13
C THR A 229 -3.50 1.20 8.14
N TYR A 230 -3.03 2.41 7.82
CA TYR A 230 -1.62 2.78 7.97
C TYR A 230 -1.13 2.65 9.41
N THR A 231 -1.92 3.15 10.36
CA THR A 231 -1.62 3.06 11.79
C THR A 231 -1.52 1.60 12.23
N TYR A 232 -2.47 0.76 11.81
CA TYR A 232 -2.46 -0.67 12.09
C TYR A 232 -1.20 -1.35 11.55
N LEU A 233 -0.84 -1.11 10.28
CA LEU A 233 0.37 -1.67 9.65
C LEU A 233 1.63 -1.29 10.43
N LEU A 234 1.79 -0.01 10.79
CA LEU A 234 2.96 0.47 11.52
C LEU A 234 3.03 -0.11 12.94
N HIS A 235 1.90 -0.18 13.64
CA HIS A 235 1.83 -0.74 14.99
C HIS A 235 2.18 -2.23 15.00
N ARG A 236 1.67 -3.00 14.04
CA ARG A 236 2.01 -4.44 13.91
C ARG A 236 3.45 -4.65 13.50
N PHE A 237 4.00 -3.81 12.64
CA PHE A 237 5.43 -3.86 12.33
C PHE A 237 6.25 -3.60 13.60
N ALA A 238 5.96 -2.54 14.35
CA ALA A 238 6.68 -2.23 15.58
C ALA A 238 6.61 -3.36 16.62
N ALA A 239 5.42 -3.93 16.85
CA ALA A 239 5.25 -5.08 17.73
C ALA A 239 6.08 -6.29 17.28
N GLN A 240 6.11 -6.56 15.98
CA GLN A 240 6.94 -7.62 15.43
C GLN A 240 8.44 -7.36 15.63
N VAL A 241 8.90 -6.11 15.55
CA VAL A 241 10.30 -5.75 15.82
C VAL A 241 10.67 -6.12 17.26
N GLU A 242 9.82 -5.80 18.23
CA GLU A 242 10.04 -6.12 19.65
C GLU A 242 10.14 -7.63 19.89
N GLN A 243 9.31 -8.41 19.19
CA GLN A 243 9.30 -9.88 19.28
C GLN A 243 10.44 -10.55 18.49
N SER A 244 11.14 -9.81 17.63
CA SER A 244 12.19 -10.38 16.77
C SER A 244 13.51 -10.61 17.53
N PRO A 245 14.36 -11.55 17.07
CA PRO A 245 15.69 -11.76 17.62
C PRO A 245 16.51 -10.47 17.69
N ALA A 246 17.30 -10.28 18.75
CA ALA A 246 18.06 -9.06 19.00
C ALA A 246 18.93 -8.62 17.82
N ALA A 247 19.50 -9.58 17.08
CA ALA A 247 20.32 -9.32 15.89
C ALA A 247 19.54 -8.69 14.72
N LEU A 248 18.24 -8.97 14.59
CA LEU A 248 17.39 -8.46 13.50
C LEU A 248 16.67 -7.16 13.85
N ARG A 249 16.57 -6.81 15.15
CA ARG A 249 15.87 -5.61 15.59
C ARG A 249 16.38 -4.32 14.93
N PRO A 250 17.70 -4.08 14.78
CA PRO A 250 18.18 -2.84 14.18
C PRO A 250 17.66 -2.61 12.75
N ILE A 251 17.79 -3.61 11.87
CA ILE A 251 17.35 -3.50 10.48
C ILE A 251 15.82 -3.45 10.36
N LEU A 252 15.10 -4.23 11.18
CA LEU A 252 13.63 -4.19 11.19
C LEU A 252 13.10 -2.87 11.76
N SER A 253 13.74 -2.30 12.79
CA SER A 253 13.45 -0.96 13.29
C SER A 253 13.68 0.10 12.21
N LEU A 254 14.77 0.00 11.45
CA LEU A 254 15.07 0.91 10.36
C LEU A 254 14.01 0.85 9.25
N LEU A 255 13.59 -0.36 8.85
CA LEU A 255 12.51 -0.54 7.88
C LEU A 255 11.16 -0.01 8.41
N ALA A 256 10.83 -0.26 9.68
CA ALA A 256 9.60 0.26 10.28
C ALA A 256 9.58 1.79 10.33
N ARG A 257 10.72 2.42 10.67
CA ARG A 257 10.90 3.88 10.62
C ARG A 257 10.79 4.41 9.21
N LEU A 258 11.43 3.75 8.23
CA LEU A 258 11.35 4.12 6.82
C LEU A 258 9.90 4.08 6.32
N PHE A 259 9.18 2.99 6.60
CA PHE A 259 7.76 2.85 6.25
C PHE A 259 6.89 3.96 6.86
N GLY A 260 7.03 4.17 8.18
CA GLY A 260 6.25 5.17 8.92
C GLY A 260 6.55 6.61 8.48
N ALA A 261 7.83 6.95 8.28
CA ALA A 261 8.27 8.28 7.89
C ALA A 261 7.98 8.59 6.42
N HIS A 262 8.25 7.66 5.50
CA HIS A 262 7.95 7.84 4.07
C HIS A 262 6.45 8.07 3.85
N SER A 263 5.62 7.24 4.48
CA SER A 263 4.17 7.39 4.41
C SER A 263 3.73 8.73 5.05
N ALA A 264 4.36 9.15 6.15
CA ALA A 264 4.03 10.43 6.79
C ALA A 264 4.40 11.65 5.92
N VAL A 265 5.49 11.57 5.15
CA VAL A 265 5.86 12.61 4.18
C VAL A 265 4.81 12.69 3.05
N GLN A 266 4.33 11.55 2.56
CA GLN A 266 3.29 11.52 1.51
C GLN A 266 1.94 12.11 1.98
N TYR A 267 1.57 11.91 3.25
CA TYR A 267 0.35 12.45 3.86
C TYR A 267 0.63 13.58 4.84
N SER A 268 1.63 14.42 4.57
CA SER A 268 2.09 15.44 5.53
C SER A 268 1.01 16.44 5.95
N GLY A 269 0.02 16.72 5.10
CA GLY A 269 -1.11 17.60 5.40
C GLY A 269 -1.90 17.16 6.63
N GLU A 270 -2.00 15.87 6.85
CA GLU A 270 -2.84 15.23 7.86
C GLU A 270 -2.17 15.34 9.23
N PHE A 271 -0.84 15.24 9.27
CA PHE A 271 -0.04 15.48 10.47
C PHE A 271 -0.03 16.95 10.87
N LEU A 272 0.00 17.85 9.88
CA LEU A 272 -0.10 19.30 10.10
C LEU A 272 -1.51 19.68 10.59
N GLN A 273 -2.56 19.13 9.98
CA GLN A 273 -3.96 19.36 10.36
C GLN A 273 -4.26 18.81 11.76
N ALA A 274 -3.68 17.66 12.12
CA ALA A 274 -3.77 17.12 13.49
C ALA A 274 -2.91 17.92 14.50
N GLY A 275 -2.08 18.87 14.04
CA GLY A 275 -1.19 19.67 14.89
C GLY A 275 -0.06 18.85 15.55
N PHE A 276 0.17 17.62 15.09
CA PHE A 276 1.17 16.73 15.67
C PHE A 276 2.59 17.12 15.25
N TYR A 277 2.76 17.34 13.94
CA TYR A 277 4.01 17.85 13.37
C TYR A 277 3.88 19.29 12.91
N THR A 278 5.02 19.99 12.92
CA THR A 278 5.22 21.30 12.28
C THR A 278 5.91 21.11 10.93
N GLY A 279 5.91 22.15 10.08
CA GLY A 279 6.62 22.10 8.79
C GLY A 279 8.09 21.69 8.92
N ALA A 280 8.81 22.23 9.92
CA ALA A 280 10.20 21.86 10.19
C ALA A 280 10.39 20.39 10.58
N GLN A 281 9.41 19.80 11.30
CA GLN A 281 9.46 18.38 11.65
C GLN A 281 9.15 17.50 10.44
N VAL A 282 8.29 17.95 9.52
CA VAL A 282 8.09 17.27 8.23
C VAL A 282 9.38 17.30 7.38
N ASP A 283 10.12 18.42 7.38
CA ASP A 283 11.41 18.47 6.68
C ASP A 283 12.46 17.55 7.33
N ALA A 284 12.45 17.42 8.65
CA ALA A 284 13.27 16.44 9.36
C ALA A 284 12.87 14.99 8.99
N LEU A 285 11.57 14.70 8.80
CA LEU A 285 11.14 13.39 8.29
C LEU A 285 11.61 13.13 6.87
N LYS A 286 11.60 14.13 5.98
CA LYS A 286 12.18 13.99 4.63
C LYS A 286 13.67 13.64 4.69
N ALA A 287 14.43 14.33 5.56
CA ALA A 287 15.84 14.03 5.78
C ALA A 287 16.06 12.61 6.32
N LEU A 288 15.21 12.15 7.25
CA LEU A 288 15.22 10.78 7.75
C LEU A 288 14.93 9.76 6.64
N VAL A 289 13.97 10.01 5.75
CA VAL A 289 13.71 9.10 4.63
C VAL A 289 14.95 8.97 3.74
N ASN A 290 15.62 10.09 3.44
CA ASN A 290 16.85 10.08 2.65
C ASN A 290 17.96 9.23 3.34
N SER A 291 18.20 9.45 4.63
CA SER A 291 19.24 8.72 5.36
C SER A 291 18.88 7.24 5.52
N ALA A 292 17.62 6.93 5.85
CA ALA A 292 17.15 5.57 6.02
C ALA A 292 17.19 4.78 4.69
N CYS A 293 16.90 5.42 3.55
CA CYS A 293 17.13 4.81 2.23
C CYS A 293 18.60 4.46 2.02
N ALA A 294 19.52 5.37 2.34
CA ALA A 294 20.95 5.11 2.21
C ALA A 294 21.46 4.01 3.16
N GLU A 295 20.90 3.91 4.36
CA GLU A 295 21.22 2.84 5.32
C GLU A 295 20.65 1.48 4.87
N VAL A 296 19.35 1.41 4.51
CA VAL A 296 18.70 0.18 4.03
C VAL A 296 19.37 -0.33 2.75
N ARG A 297 19.91 0.58 1.92
CA ARG A 297 20.65 0.22 0.71
C ARG A 297 21.78 -0.76 0.96
N ALA A 298 22.46 -0.69 2.11
CA ALA A 298 23.54 -1.61 2.45
C ALA A 298 23.06 -3.07 2.53
N ASP A 299 21.83 -3.26 3.02
CA ASP A 299 21.21 -4.57 3.23
C ASP A 299 20.11 -4.88 2.20
N ALA A 300 20.00 -4.12 1.10
CA ALA A 300 18.90 -4.28 0.14
C ALA A 300 18.81 -5.71 -0.44
N VAL A 301 19.96 -6.31 -0.79
CA VAL A 301 20.04 -7.68 -1.32
C VAL A 301 19.68 -8.73 -0.26
N PRO A 302 20.31 -8.79 0.93
CA PRO A 302 19.93 -9.77 1.94
C PRO A 302 18.48 -9.62 2.41
N LEU A 303 17.91 -8.40 2.40
CA LEU A 303 16.50 -8.18 2.69
C LEU A 303 15.57 -8.80 1.64
N THR A 304 15.93 -8.72 0.36
CA THR A 304 15.16 -9.38 -0.72
C THR A 304 15.38 -10.89 -0.72
N ASP A 305 16.60 -11.36 -0.44
CA ASP A 305 16.91 -12.79 -0.36
C ASP A 305 16.18 -13.47 0.81
N ALA A 306 15.91 -12.72 1.89
CA ALA A 306 15.15 -13.21 3.04
C ALA A 306 13.71 -13.63 2.71
N PHE A 307 13.16 -13.25 1.55
CA PHE A 307 11.88 -13.78 1.07
C PHE A 307 11.97 -15.27 0.69
N GLY A 308 13.17 -15.77 0.37
CA GLY A 308 13.41 -17.19 0.11
C GLY A 308 12.81 -17.71 -1.19
N TYR A 309 12.62 -16.85 -2.19
CA TYR A 309 12.11 -17.26 -3.50
C TYR A 309 13.23 -17.81 -4.38
N SER A 310 13.02 -18.99 -4.97
CA SER A 310 13.93 -19.54 -5.97
C SER A 310 13.76 -18.85 -7.33
N ASP A 311 14.76 -18.95 -8.20
CA ASP A 311 14.69 -18.45 -9.59
C ASP A 311 13.43 -18.96 -10.34
N TYR A 312 12.94 -20.15 -10.00
CA TYR A 312 11.71 -20.71 -10.55
C TYR A 312 10.46 -19.91 -10.15
N ILE A 313 10.38 -19.46 -8.89
CA ILE A 313 9.28 -18.63 -8.39
C ILE A 313 9.42 -17.19 -8.91
N ILE A 314 10.64 -16.65 -8.91
CA ILE A 314 10.92 -15.32 -9.46
C ILE A 314 10.55 -15.24 -10.94
N ASN A 315 10.78 -16.33 -11.69
CA ASN A 315 10.40 -16.50 -13.09
C ASN A 315 10.75 -15.29 -13.97
N SER A 316 11.94 -14.72 -13.74
CA SER A 316 12.42 -13.52 -14.42
C SER A 316 13.93 -13.57 -14.56
N PRO A 317 14.49 -13.36 -15.78
CA PRO A 317 15.93 -13.34 -15.99
C PRO A 317 16.60 -12.13 -15.33
N LEU A 318 15.85 -11.06 -15.04
CA LEU A 318 16.37 -9.87 -14.35
C LEU A 318 16.45 -10.04 -12.82
N GLY A 319 15.72 -11.00 -12.25
CA GLY A 319 15.64 -11.24 -10.81
C GLY A 319 16.42 -12.46 -10.32
N ARG A 320 17.34 -12.98 -11.14
CA ARG A 320 18.11 -14.18 -10.82
C ARG A 320 19.00 -13.98 -9.60
N PHE A 321 19.10 -15.02 -8.78
CA PHE A 321 19.92 -15.01 -7.57
C PHE A 321 21.42 -14.77 -7.85
N ASP A 322 21.96 -15.29 -8.94
CA ASP A 322 23.38 -15.13 -9.32
C ASP A 322 23.72 -13.75 -9.91
N GLY A 323 22.73 -12.92 -10.18
CA GLY A 323 22.91 -11.62 -10.82
C GLY A 323 23.38 -11.66 -12.28
N ASN A 324 23.44 -12.84 -12.92
CA ASN A 324 23.83 -12.96 -14.34
C ASN A 324 22.64 -12.61 -15.25
N VAL A 325 22.30 -11.33 -15.24
CA VAL A 325 21.09 -10.79 -15.88
C VAL A 325 21.18 -10.85 -17.42
N TYR A 326 22.26 -10.33 -18.00
CA TYR A 326 22.31 -10.07 -19.44
C TYR A 326 22.44 -11.36 -20.27
N GLU A 327 23.34 -12.26 -19.88
CA GLU A 327 23.54 -13.52 -20.61
C GLU A 327 22.27 -14.37 -20.56
N LYS A 328 21.66 -14.50 -19.38
CA LYS A 328 20.45 -15.30 -19.20
C LYS A 328 19.22 -14.70 -19.85
N TYR A 329 19.11 -13.37 -19.87
CA TYR A 329 18.06 -12.72 -20.63
C TYR A 329 18.22 -12.97 -22.14
N PHE A 330 19.45 -12.84 -22.66
CA PHE A 330 19.73 -13.08 -24.08
C PHE A 330 19.50 -14.54 -24.49
N GLU A 331 20.01 -15.49 -23.71
CA GLU A 331 19.77 -16.93 -23.90
C GLU A 331 18.27 -17.26 -23.93
N LEU A 332 17.49 -16.69 -23.01
CA LEU A 332 16.04 -16.90 -22.95
C LEU A 332 15.34 -16.37 -24.21
N VAL A 333 15.63 -15.12 -24.59
CA VAL A 333 14.99 -14.48 -25.74
C VAL A 333 15.31 -15.23 -27.04
N THR A 334 16.58 -15.57 -27.25
CA THR A 334 17.03 -16.25 -28.47
C THR A 334 16.58 -17.72 -28.54
N GLY A 335 16.57 -18.41 -27.39
CA GLY A 335 16.08 -19.79 -27.30
C GLY A 335 14.59 -19.91 -27.59
N LEU A 336 13.78 -18.95 -27.13
CA LEU A 336 12.33 -18.94 -27.39
C LEU A 336 11.96 -18.37 -28.76
N ASN A 337 12.80 -17.51 -29.33
CA ASN A 337 12.57 -16.87 -30.63
C ASN A 337 13.72 -17.15 -31.61
N PRO A 338 13.90 -18.42 -32.04
CA PRO A 338 14.91 -18.71 -33.05
C PRO A 338 14.59 -17.95 -34.35
N PRO A 339 15.61 -17.50 -35.11
CA PRO A 339 15.39 -16.78 -36.36
C PRO A 339 14.51 -17.59 -37.31
N LYS A 340 13.37 -17.02 -37.71
CA LYS A 340 12.43 -17.61 -38.66
C LYS A 340 12.08 -16.58 -39.71
N PRO A 341 11.87 -16.98 -40.98
CA PRO A 341 11.33 -16.08 -41.99
C PRO A 341 10.02 -15.46 -41.50
N THR A 342 9.86 -14.15 -41.66
CA THR A 342 8.61 -13.49 -41.29
C THR A 342 7.47 -14.06 -42.16
N PRO A 343 6.43 -14.69 -41.58
CA PRO A 343 5.45 -15.46 -42.35
C PRO A 343 4.69 -14.66 -43.42
N TYR A 344 4.58 -13.35 -43.20
CA TYR A 344 3.87 -12.41 -44.06
C TYR A 344 4.81 -11.51 -44.86
N PHE A 345 6.11 -11.82 -44.93
CA PHE A 345 7.06 -11.02 -45.71
C PHE A 345 6.69 -11.03 -47.19
N ASP A 346 6.57 -12.21 -47.78
CA ASP A 346 6.31 -12.34 -49.22
C ASP A 346 4.88 -11.96 -49.61
N SER A 347 3.90 -12.18 -48.72
CA SER A 347 2.49 -11.92 -49.01
C SER A 347 2.07 -10.47 -48.77
N LEU A 348 2.66 -9.77 -47.80
CA LEU A 348 2.24 -8.42 -47.40
C LEU A 348 3.36 -7.38 -47.50
N ILE A 349 4.55 -7.68 -46.98
CA ILE A 349 5.62 -6.68 -46.89
C ILE A 349 6.25 -6.43 -48.26
N ARG A 350 6.67 -7.49 -48.95
CA ARG A 350 7.34 -7.42 -50.24
C ARG A 350 6.47 -6.71 -51.28
N PRO A 351 5.18 -7.05 -51.47
CA PRO A 351 4.32 -6.33 -52.42
C PRO A 351 4.13 -4.86 -52.06
N LEU A 352 4.08 -4.51 -50.77
CA LEU A 352 3.99 -3.10 -50.34
C LEU A 352 5.25 -2.30 -50.68
N LEU A 353 6.43 -2.91 -50.52
CA LEU A 353 7.72 -2.29 -50.83
C LEU A 353 7.97 -2.19 -52.33
N GLU A 354 7.50 -3.17 -53.11
CA GLU A 354 7.75 -3.30 -54.55
C GLU A 354 6.62 -2.72 -55.41
N ARG A 355 5.54 -2.20 -54.81
CA ARG A 355 4.42 -1.63 -55.59
C ARG A 355 4.91 -0.48 -56.48
N THR A 356 4.55 -0.55 -57.76
CA THR A 356 4.71 0.58 -58.69
C THR A 356 3.51 1.51 -58.57
N SER A 357 3.76 2.82 -58.66
CA SER A 357 2.67 3.78 -58.84
C SER A 357 2.22 3.72 -60.29
N ASP A 358 1.18 2.95 -60.58
CA ASP A 358 0.46 3.10 -61.82
C ASP A 358 -0.33 4.40 -61.73
N PHE A 359 0.33 5.52 -62.04
CA PHE A 359 -0.38 6.72 -62.44
C PHE A 359 -1.00 6.40 -63.79
N ASP A 360 -2.27 5.99 -63.77
CA ASP A 360 -3.12 6.08 -64.93
C ASP A 360 -3.11 7.55 -65.33
N ALA A 361 -2.34 7.89 -66.36
CA ALA A 361 -2.45 9.19 -66.99
C ALA A 361 -3.88 9.25 -67.50
N GLY A 362 -4.75 9.91 -66.74
CA GLY A 362 -6.16 10.04 -67.09
C GLY A 362 -6.30 10.54 -68.54
N PRO A 363 -7.43 10.25 -69.20
CA PRO A 363 -7.59 10.53 -70.62
C PRO A 363 -7.21 11.98 -70.92
N GLU A 364 -6.31 12.19 -71.89
CA GLU A 364 -5.97 13.53 -72.36
C GLU A 364 -7.25 14.19 -72.89
N LEU A 365 -7.62 15.31 -72.30
CA LEU A 365 -8.73 16.14 -72.78
C LEU A 365 -8.24 16.87 -74.04
N GLU A 366 -8.65 16.40 -75.21
CA GLU A 366 -8.56 17.18 -76.44
C GLU A 366 -9.46 18.41 -76.31
N PHE A 367 -8.86 19.60 -76.23
CA PHE A 367 -9.59 20.85 -76.38
C PHE A 367 -9.71 21.14 -77.88
N ASP A 368 -10.93 21.12 -78.41
CA ASP A 368 -11.22 21.59 -79.77
C ASP A 368 -10.69 23.03 -79.93
N GLN A 369 -9.68 23.20 -80.79
CA GLN A 369 -9.07 24.49 -81.11
C GLN A 369 -9.61 25.12 -82.40
N ASP A 370 -10.84 24.81 -82.80
CA ASP A 370 -11.48 25.46 -83.96
C ASP A 370 -12.57 26.45 -83.52
N ALA A 371 -12.14 27.72 -83.42
CA ALA A 371 -12.96 28.93 -83.47
C ALA A 371 -12.45 29.83 -84.60
#